data_AF-A0A3D1AVX7-F1
#
_entry.id   AF-A0A3D1AVX7-F1
#
_cell.length_a   1.000
_cell.length_b   1.000
_cell.length_c   1.000
_cell.angle_alpha   90.00
_cell.angle_beta   90.00
_cell.angle_gamma   90.00
#
_symmetry.space_group_name_H-M   'P 1'
#
loop_
_entity.id
_entity.type
_entity.pdbx_description
1 polymer ?
#
loop_
_entity_poly.entity_id
_entity_poly.type
_entity_poly.pdbx_seq_one_letter_code
_entity_poly.pdbx_strand_id
1 'polypeptide(L)' 'AKDPVCKFAYCFTPFVAKLDPTGQTIIYLTYLSGNLTDYISSIAVDAQGSVYAAGWTQSTNFPTTPGA' A
#
# COMPACT_ATOMS: atom_id res chain seq x y z
N ALA A 1 -15.40 -8.48 2.87
CA ALA A 1 -16.28 -7.51 2.18
C ALA A 1 -15.63 -7.16 0.86
N LYS A 2 -16.39 -7.02 -0.25
CA LYS A 2 -15.83 -6.55 -1.53
C LYS A 2 -15.11 -5.22 -1.28
N ASP A 3 -13.85 -5.16 -1.67
CA ASP A 3 -13.03 -3.94 -1.57
C ASP A 3 -13.75 -2.80 -2.32
N PRO A 4 -14.07 -1.66 -1.66
CA PRO A 4 -14.78 -0.55 -2.29
C PRO A 4 -14.00 0.11 -3.44
N VAL A 5 -12.72 -0.23 -3.60
CA VAL A 5 -11.83 0.34 -4.62
C VAL A 5 -11.89 -0.44 -5.95
N CYS A 6 -12.21 -1.74 -5.92
CA CYS A 6 -12.21 -2.60 -7.10
C CYS A 6 -13.62 -2.82 -7.68
N LYS A 7 -13.92 -2.14 -8.79
CA LYS A 7 -15.18 -2.32 -9.54
C LYS A 7 -15.24 -3.63 -10.35
N PHE A 8 -14.10 -4.28 -10.60
CA PHE A 8 -14.00 -5.55 -11.30
C PHE A 8 -13.36 -6.62 -10.40
N ALA A 9 -13.77 -7.87 -10.57
CA ALA A 9 -13.73 -8.93 -9.55
C ALA A 9 -12.33 -9.40 -9.07
N TYR A 10 -11.23 -8.84 -9.58
CA TYR A 10 -9.86 -9.20 -9.16
C TYR A 10 -8.91 -8.01 -9.41
N CYS A 11 -8.85 -7.05 -8.50
CA CYS A 11 -7.65 -6.22 -8.38
C CYS A 11 -7.02 -6.37 -7.00
N PHE A 12 -5.69 -6.52 -7.00
CA PHE A 12 -4.91 -6.69 -5.79
C PHE A 12 -4.66 -5.31 -5.18
N THR A 13 -4.97 -5.18 -3.90
CA THR A 13 -4.79 -3.95 -3.14
C THR A 13 -3.67 -4.17 -2.11
N PRO A 14 -2.46 -3.61 -2.34
CA PRO A 14 -1.38 -3.74 -1.39
C PRO A 14 -1.64 -2.86 -0.18
N PHE A 15 -1.18 -3.32 0.98
CA PHE A 15 -1.25 -2.60 2.23
C PHE A 15 0.13 -2.50 2.87
N VAL A 16 0.31 -1.47 3.71
CA VAL A 16 1.48 -1.29 4.56
C VAL A 16 1.00 -1.28 6.01
N ALA A 17 1.54 -2.18 6.82
CA ALA A 17 1.23 -2.28 8.25
C ALA A 17 2.49 -2.09 9.09
N LYS A 18 2.36 -1.35 10.19
CA LYS A 18 3.34 -1.31 11.27
C LYS A 18 2.76 -2.08 12.45
N LEU A 19 3.52 -3.06 12.94
CA LEU A 19 3.20 -3.81 14.14
C LEU A 19 3.97 -3.25 15.34
N ASP A 20 3.48 -3.53 16.53
CA ASP A 20 4.28 -3.41 17.74
C ASP A 20 5.44 -4.43 17.75
N PRO A 21 6.47 -4.26 18.59
CA PRO A 21 7.60 -5.18 18.63
C PRO A 21 7.21 -6.63 18.97
N THR A 22 6.03 -6.85 19.57
CA THR A 22 5.52 -8.20 19.86
C THR A 22 4.81 -8.84 18.67
N GLY A 23 4.51 -8.06 17.62
CA GLY A 23 3.77 -8.51 16.45
C GLY A 23 2.27 -8.74 16.70
N GLN A 24 1.75 -8.35 17.86
CA GLN A 24 0.37 -8.63 18.28
C GLN A 24 -0.57 -7.47 18.00
N THR A 25 -0.05 -6.25 17.90
CA THR A 25 -0.85 -5.04 17.72
C THR A 25 -0.46 -4.33 16.44
N ILE A 26 -1.45 -3.97 15.63
CA ILE A 26 -1.26 -3.07 14.49
C ILE A 26 -1.22 -1.64 15.03
N ILE A 27 -0.06 -0.99 14.94
CA ILE A 27 0.14 0.43 15.27
C ILE A 27 -0.39 1.32 14.15
N TYR A 28 -0.17 0.92 12.90
CA TYR A 28 -0.58 1.66 11.71
C TYR A 28 -0.91 0.68 10.58
N LEU A 29 -1.93 0.99 9.79
CA LEU A 29 -2.30 0.27 8.58
C LEU A 29 -2.82 1.26 7.56
N THR A 30 -2.34 1.17 6.34
CA THR A 30 -2.87 1.92 5.21
C THR A 30 -2.85 1.07 3.95
N TYR A 31 -3.63 1.48 2.96
CA TYR A 31 -3.60 0.94 1.60
C TYR A 31 -2.89 1.93 0.69
N LEU A 32 -2.04 1.43 -0.20
CA LEU A 32 -1.34 2.24 -1.19
C LEU A 32 -1.70 1.73 -2.58
N SER A 33 -2.89 2.10 -3.04
CA SER A 33 -3.47 1.59 -4.27
C SER A 33 -4.41 2.61 -4.91
N GLY A 34 -4.74 2.40 -6.19
CA GLY A 34 -5.78 3.10 -6.92
C GLY A 34 -6.85 2.12 -7.43
N ASN A 35 -7.45 2.43 -8.58
CA ASN A 35 -8.66 1.79 -9.11
C ASN A 35 -8.46 0.45 -9.81
N LEU A 36 -7.22 0.00 -10.01
CA LEU A 36 -6.86 -1.24 -10.68
C LEU A 36 -5.87 -2.03 -9.82
N THR A 37 -5.22 -3.03 -10.41
CA THR A 37 -4.28 -3.91 -9.71
C THR A 37 -2.97 -3.17 -9.41
N ASP A 38 -2.57 -3.22 -8.14
CA ASP A 38 -1.32 -2.68 -7.66
C ASP A 38 -0.57 -3.74 -6.83
N TYR A 39 0.75 -3.61 -6.74
CA TYR A 39 1.58 -4.50 -5.93
C TYR A 39 2.74 -3.74 -5.31
N ILE A 40 3.06 -4.08 -4.06
CA ILE A 40 4.32 -3.73 -3.40
C ILE A 40 5.18 -4.99 -3.39
N SER A 41 6.36 -4.91 -4.00
CA SER A 41 7.32 -6.02 -4.08
C SER A 41 8.47 -5.88 -3.09
N SER A 42 8.72 -4.68 -2.57
CA SER A 42 9.79 -4.41 -1.61
C SER A 42 9.42 -3.28 -0.66
N ILE A 43 9.97 -3.35 0.55
CA ILE A 43 9.81 -2.33 1.58
C ILE A 43 11.13 -2.17 2.34
N ALA A 44 11.49 -0.92 2.65
CA ALA A 44 12.62 -0.57 3.49
C ALA A 44 12.24 0.57 4.44
N VAL A 45 12.93 0.66 5.58
CA VAL A 45 12.75 1.72 6.56
C VAL A 45 14.11 2.34 6.84
N ASP A 46 14.19 3.68 6.80
CA ASP A 46 15.43 4.39 7.12
C ASP A 46 15.65 4.56 8.64
N ALA A 47 16.76 5.19 9.03
CA ALA A 47 17.09 5.42 10.44
C ALA A 47 16.16 6.44 11.12
N GLN A 48 15.43 7.25 10.35
CA GLN A 48 14.45 8.24 10.83
C GLN A 48 13.05 7.63 10.97
N GLY A 49 12.84 6.39 10.51
CA GLY A 49 11.57 5.69 10.53
C GLY A 49 10.68 5.97 9.32
N SER A 50 11.20 6.59 8.26
CA SER A 50 10.48 6.78 7.00
C SER A 50 10.36 5.45 6.28
N VAL A 51 9.17 5.15 5.77
CA VAL A 51 8.88 3.90 5.05
C VAL A 51 8.95 4.14 3.55
N TYR A 52 9.77 3.36 2.87
CA TYR A 52 9.89 3.34 1.42
C TYR A 52 9.32 2.03 0.89
N ALA A 53 8.30 2.11 0.04
CA ALA A 53 7.72 0.96 -0.63
C ALA A 53 7.96 1.08 -2.14
N ALA A 54 8.36 -0.03 -2.76
CA ALA A 54 8.55 -0.12 -4.20
C ALA A 54 7.72 -1.27 -4.78
N GLY A 55 7.29 -1.09 -6.02
CA GLY A 55 6.45 -2.05 -6.71
C GLY A 55 5.90 -1.51 -8.02
N TRP A 56 4.71 -1.95 -8.39
CA TRP A 56 4.09 -1.63 -9.67
C TRP A 56 2.61 -1.30 -9.51
N THR A 57 2.13 -0.39 -10.34
CA THR A 57 0.74 0.05 -10.36
C THR A 57 0.20 0.01 -11.80
N GLN A 58 -0.99 -0.57 -11.99
CA GLN A 58 -1.80 -0.36 -13.20
C GLN A 58 -2.79 0.77 -13.02
N SER A 59 -3.00 1.23 -11.79
CA SER A 59 -4.00 2.20 -11.43
C SER A 59 -3.75 3.55 -12.10
N THR A 60 -4.75 4.00 -12.85
CA THR A 60 -4.75 5.32 -13.52
C THR A 60 -4.89 6.49 -12.55
N ASN A 61 -5.29 6.22 -11.32
CA ASN A 61 -5.47 7.19 -10.24
C ASN A 61 -4.63 6.83 -9.00
N PHE A 62 -3.47 6.21 -9.22
CA PHE A 62 -2.57 5.88 -8.11
C PHE A 62 -2.20 7.15 -7.31
N PRO A 63 -2.20 7.09 -5.96
CA PRO A 63 -1.85 8.25 -5.14
C PRO A 63 -0.42 8.72 -5.45
N THR A 64 -0.30 9.96 -5.91
CA THR A 64 0.98 10.61 -6.23
C THR A 64 1.07 11.99 -5.59
N THR A 65 2.29 12.48 -5.42
CA THR A 65 2.52 13.90 -5.10
C THR A 65 2.45 14.75 -6.37
N PRO A 66 2.10 16.04 -6.28
CA PRO A 66 2.12 16.93 -7.45
C PRO A 66 3.49 16.92 -8.15
N GLY A 67 3.50 16.65 -9.46
CA GLY A 67 4.71 16.66 -10.30
C GLY A 67 5.52 15.37 -10.35
N ALA A 68 5.00 14.27 -9.78
CA ALA A 68 5.53 12.92 -9.99
C ALA A 68 5.27 12.39 -11.41
#